data_AF-A0A7W5MMV6-F1
#
_entry.id   AF-A0A7W5MMV6-F1
#
_cell.length_a   1.000
_cell.length_b   1.000
_cell.length_c   1.000
_cell.angle_alpha   90.00
_cell.angle_beta   90.00
_cell.angle_gamma   90.00
#
_symmetry.space_group_name_H-M   'P 1'
#
loop_
_entity.id
_entity.type
_entity.pdbx_description
1 polymer ?
#
loop_
_entity_poly.entity_id
_entity_poly.type
_entity_poly.pdbx_seq_one_letter_code
_entity_poly.pdbx_strand_id
1 'polypeptide(L)'
;MATPNRTGTLQVSDEQGVSPERQLAETALDPLFGGAIVTSSFGKLITGEIDLTALYQALHDRAKAVRDNKLASAEDMLTAQAAALNAMFLELARRSGANMGEYMQAAETYMRLALKAQAQCRATLETLATIKNPPVVYARQANIANGPQQVNNGAPLPRASNSGSSPNGLLETEHGKRLEPGAAGTTIGSDPALEALGAVDGSANGGRQGTRKPQRRQRRKAAGAQD
;
A
#
# COMPACT_ATOMS: atom_id res chain seq x y z
N MET A 1 39.84 18.42 11.48
CA MET A 1 40.12 17.07 10.96
C MET A 1 38.80 16.32 10.92
N ALA A 2 38.32 15.91 9.74
CA ALA A 2 37.10 15.11 9.64
C ALA A 2 37.38 13.73 10.25
N THR A 3 36.61 13.35 11.26
CA THR A 3 36.64 12.02 11.86
C THR A 3 36.36 10.98 10.75
N PRO A 4 37.17 9.91 10.65
CA PRO A 4 36.91 8.87 9.66
C PRO A 4 35.52 8.30 9.92
N ASN A 5 34.71 8.26 8.86
CA ASN A 5 33.34 7.80 8.94
C ASN A 5 33.32 6.32 9.34
N ARG A 6 32.85 6.03 10.55
CA ARG A 6 32.77 4.65 11.05
C ARG A 6 31.53 4.00 10.47
N THR A 7 31.73 2.95 9.67
CA THR A 7 30.64 2.14 9.12
C THR A 7 29.63 1.79 10.21
N GLY A 8 28.35 2.10 9.97
CA GLY A 8 27.26 1.82 10.92
C GLY A 8 27.08 2.84 12.05
N THR A 9 27.80 3.97 12.02
CA THR A 9 27.57 5.09 12.95
C THR A 9 26.88 6.23 12.23
N LEU A 10 25.77 6.72 12.78
CA LEU A 10 25.12 7.94 12.30
C LEU A 10 25.85 9.16 12.90
N GLN A 11 26.31 10.07 12.04
CA GLN A 11 26.88 11.34 12.47
C GLN A 11 25.76 12.40 12.46
N VAL A 12 25.47 12.95 13.64
CA VAL A 12 24.53 14.06 13.81
C VAL A 12 25.33 15.32 14.10
N SER A 13 24.99 16.44 13.47
CA SER A 13 25.64 17.72 13.77
C SER A 13 25.07 18.28 15.07
N ASP A 14 25.93 18.81 15.93
CA ASP A 14 25.48 19.45 17.17
C ASP A 14 24.60 20.67 16.83
N GLU A 15 23.31 20.59 17.19
CA GLU A 15 22.40 21.73 17.15
C GLU A 15 22.63 22.65 18.35
N GLN A 16 22.82 23.94 18.08
CA GLN A 16 23.05 24.94 19.12
C GLN A 16 21.85 25.04 20.07
N GLY A 17 22.09 24.79 21.36
CA GLY A 17 21.09 24.94 22.42
C GLY A 17 20.30 23.68 22.78
N VAL A 18 20.58 22.55 22.12
CA VAL A 18 19.97 21.24 22.46
C VAL A 18 21.01 20.35 23.14
N SER A 19 20.64 19.66 24.22
CA SER A 19 21.58 18.73 24.86
C SER A 19 21.84 17.51 23.97
N PRO A 20 23.05 16.89 24.05
CA PRO A 20 23.35 15.70 23.27
C PRO A 20 22.37 14.53 23.50
N GLU A 21 21.90 14.35 24.74
CA GLU A 21 20.93 13.30 25.09
C GLU A 21 19.58 13.53 24.41
N ARG A 22 19.16 14.79 24.33
CA ARG A 22 17.91 15.20 23.67
C ARG A 22 18.00 14.99 22.15
N GLN A 23 19.11 15.38 21.52
CA GLN A 23 19.34 15.14 20.08
C GLN A 23 19.37 13.65 19.75
N LEU A 24 20.01 12.83 20.60
CA LEU A 24 20.02 11.38 20.42
C LEU A 24 18.61 10.79 20.52
N ALA A 25 17.81 11.24 21.49
CA ALA A 25 16.42 10.80 21.63
C ALA A 25 15.56 11.20 20.43
N GLU A 26 15.71 12.43 19.93
CA GLU A 26 14.99 12.92 18.74
C GLU A 26 15.38 12.13 17.48
N THR A 27 16.67 11.85 17.30
CA THR A 27 17.16 10.99 16.21
C THR A 27 16.60 9.56 16.32
N ALA A 28 16.55 8.99 17.53
CA ALA A 28 16.03 7.64 17.75
C ALA A 28 14.51 7.55 17.48
N LEU A 29 13.78 8.65 17.66
CA LEU A 29 12.34 8.75 17.39
C LEU A 29 12.03 9.15 15.94
N ASP A 30 13.02 9.57 15.16
CA ASP A 30 12.83 9.85 13.74
C ASP A 30 12.46 8.55 12.99
N PRO A 31 11.29 8.48 12.35
CA PRO A 31 10.87 7.27 11.62
C PRO A 31 11.84 6.87 10.49
N LEU A 32 12.60 7.82 9.93
CA LEU A 32 13.56 7.58 8.87
C LEU A 32 14.86 6.95 9.39
N PHE A 33 15.18 7.11 10.68
CA PHE A 33 16.35 6.49 11.28
C PHE A 33 16.24 4.96 11.23
N GLY A 34 15.10 4.41 11.70
CA GLY A 34 14.82 2.99 11.59
C GLY A 34 14.81 2.50 10.14
N GLY A 35 14.25 3.30 9.22
CA GLY A 35 14.26 3.03 7.79
C GLY A 35 15.68 2.91 7.21
N ALA A 36 16.60 3.79 7.61
CA ALA A 36 18.00 3.77 7.19
C ALA A 36 18.74 2.52 7.70
N ILE A 37 18.51 2.12 8.96
CA ILE A 37 19.09 0.90 9.54
C ILE A 37 18.64 -0.35 8.79
N VAL A 38 17.33 -0.50 8.55
CA VAL A 38 16.81 -1.66 7.81
C VAL A 38 17.31 -1.65 6.37
N THR A 39 17.27 -0.51 5.69
CA THR A 39 17.71 -0.38 4.29
C THR A 39 19.20 -0.71 4.14
N SER A 40 20.06 -0.22 5.03
CA SER A 40 21.49 -0.57 5.01
C SER A 40 21.73 -2.06 5.29
N SER A 41 20.96 -2.66 6.20
CA SER A 41 21.07 -4.09 6.54
C SER A 41 20.72 -5.00 5.35
N PHE A 42 19.62 -4.72 4.65
CA PHE A 42 19.20 -5.50 3.49
C PHE A 42 19.93 -5.13 2.19
N GLY A 43 20.38 -3.87 2.07
CA GLY A 43 21.08 -3.36 0.89
C GLY A 43 22.52 -3.84 0.75
N LYS A 44 23.13 -4.35 1.84
CA LYS A 44 24.54 -4.77 1.87
C LYS A 44 24.90 -5.76 0.75
N LEU A 45 24.00 -6.69 0.43
CA LEU A 45 24.24 -7.69 -0.62
C LEU A 45 24.20 -7.11 -2.05
N ILE A 46 23.49 -6.00 -2.25
CA ILE A 46 23.23 -5.41 -3.57
C ILE A 46 24.20 -4.26 -3.86
N THR A 47 24.49 -3.44 -2.85
CA THR A 47 25.17 -2.15 -3.01
C THR A 47 26.49 -2.07 -2.25
N GLY A 48 26.84 -3.09 -1.47
CA GLY A 48 28.00 -3.07 -0.57
C GLY A 48 27.72 -2.27 0.71
N GLU A 49 28.78 -1.81 1.37
CA GLU A 49 28.62 -1.01 2.60
C GLU A 49 28.14 0.40 2.26
N ILE A 50 26.91 0.73 2.69
CA ILE A 50 26.35 2.07 2.57
C ILE A 50 26.69 2.87 3.83
N ASP A 51 27.15 4.10 3.67
CA ASP A 51 27.27 5.03 4.78
C ASP A 51 25.89 5.34 5.38
N LEU A 52 25.73 5.08 6.67
CA LEU A 52 24.46 5.25 7.36
C LEU A 52 24.03 6.72 7.40
N THR A 53 24.99 7.64 7.51
CA THR A 53 24.71 9.09 7.55
C THR A 53 24.18 9.58 6.21
N ALA A 54 24.88 9.26 5.12
CA ALA A 54 24.44 9.59 3.76
C ALA A 54 23.07 8.95 3.42
N LEU A 55 22.84 7.70 3.83
CA LEU A 55 21.55 7.04 3.62
C LEU A 55 20.42 7.72 4.38
N TYR A 56 20.64 8.05 5.64
CA TYR A 56 19.68 8.77 6.48
C TYR A 56 19.33 10.15 5.89
N GLN A 57 20.34 10.90 5.45
CA GLN A 57 20.15 12.19 4.78
C GLN A 57 19.37 12.05 3.46
N ALA A 58 19.73 11.07 2.63
CA ALA A 58 19.03 10.81 1.36
C ALA A 58 17.55 10.41 1.57
N LEU A 59 17.25 9.66 2.64
CA LEU A 59 15.86 9.36 3.01
C LEU A 59 15.10 10.61 3.44
N HIS A 60 15.75 11.52 4.19
CA HIS A 60 15.18 12.82 4.55
C HIS A 60 14.87 13.68 3.32
N ASP A 61 15.81 13.78 2.39
CA ASP A 61 15.63 14.53 1.13
C ASP A 61 14.47 13.97 0.31
N ARG A 62 14.37 12.64 0.21
CA ARG A 62 13.28 11.98 -0.50
C ARG A 62 11.93 12.20 0.20
N ALA A 63 11.89 12.11 1.53
CA ALA A 63 10.68 12.38 2.30
C ALA A 63 10.23 13.84 2.17
N LYS A 64 11.18 14.78 2.15
CA LYS A 64 10.91 16.19 1.89
C LYS A 64 10.36 16.41 0.49
N ALA A 65 10.96 15.81 -0.54
CA ALA A 65 10.47 15.89 -1.91
C ALA A 65 9.02 15.39 -2.03
N VAL A 66 8.67 14.29 -1.36
CA VAL A 66 7.29 13.78 -1.34
C VAL A 66 6.34 14.76 -0.66
N ARG A 67 6.72 15.36 0.48
CA ARG A 67 5.92 16.41 1.14
C ARG A 67 5.72 17.65 0.25
N ASP A 68 6.69 17.95 -0.60
CA ASP A 68 6.64 19.04 -1.59
C ASP A 68 5.89 18.65 -2.88
N ASN A 69 5.15 17.53 -2.89
CA ASN A 69 4.44 16.97 -4.07
C ASN A 69 5.35 16.63 -5.27
N LYS A 70 6.65 16.42 -5.06
CA LYS A 70 7.59 15.95 -6.09
C LYS A 70 7.64 14.42 -6.10
N LEU A 71 6.70 13.81 -6.81
CA LEU A 71 6.45 12.36 -6.74
C LEU A 71 7.20 11.52 -7.76
N ALA A 72 7.99 12.12 -8.67
CA ALA A 72 8.68 11.41 -9.76
C ALA A 72 9.46 10.17 -9.27
N SER A 73 10.22 10.30 -8.18
CA SER A 73 10.99 9.17 -7.64
C SER A 73 10.12 8.03 -7.10
N ALA A 74 8.92 8.35 -6.57
CA ALA A 74 7.95 7.34 -6.16
C ALA A 74 7.28 6.68 -7.37
N GLU A 75 6.99 7.45 -8.43
CA GLU A 75 6.47 6.93 -9.70
C GLU A 75 7.46 5.93 -10.34
N ASP A 76 8.75 6.29 -10.41
CA ASP A 76 9.82 5.42 -10.91
C ASP A 76 9.93 4.14 -10.07
N MET A 77 9.87 4.27 -8.74
CA MET A 77 9.95 3.15 -7.81
C MET A 77 8.78 2.16 -8.01
N LEU A 78 7.54 2.65 -8.08
CA LEU A 78 6.37 1.79 -8.30
C LEU A 78 6.41 1.14 -9.69
N THR A 79 6.89 1.86 -10.71
CA THR A 79 7.08 1.32 -12.06
C THR A 79 8.09 0.17 -12.06
N ALA A 80 9.25 0.37 -11.41
CA ALA A 80 10.27 -0.67 -11.28
C ALA A 80 9.77 -1.88 -10.48
N GLN A 81 9.02 -1.65 -9.39
CA GLN A 81 8.42 -2.72 -8.57
C GLN A 81 7.39 -3.53 -9.37
N ALA A 82 6.52 -2.87 -10.14
CA ALA A 82 5.55 -3.56 -11.00
C ALA A 82 6.25 -4.43 -12.05
N ALA A 83 7.31 -3.92 -12.68
CA ALA A 83 8.11 -4.70 -13.64
C ALA A 83 8.77 -5.93 -12.98
N ALA A 84 9.35 -5.77 -11.79
CA ALA A 84 9.95 -6.87 -11.04
C ALA A 84 8.92 -7.93 -10.62
N LEU A 85 7.74 -7.51 -10.12
CA LEU A 85 6.65 -8.41 -9.75
C LEU A 85 6.10 -9.18 -10.96
N ASN A 86 6.00 -8.52 -12.12
CA ASN A 86 5.63 -9.21 -13.37
C ASN A 86 6.67 -10.26 -13.77
N ALA A 87 7.97 -9.93 -13.68
CA ALA A 87 9.04 -10.89 -13.95
C ALA A 87 8.99 -12.10 -12.99
N MET A 88 8.72 -11.85 -11.70
CA MET A 88 8.52 -12.92 -10.71
C MET A 88 7.33 -13.81 -11.06
N PHE A 89 6.19 -13.22 -11.45
CA PHE A 89 5.02 -13.98 -11.90
C PHE A 89 5.38 -14.92 -13.06
N LEU A 90 6.02 -14.39 -14.11
CA LEU A 90 6.37 -15.17 -15.29
C LEU A 90 7.32 -16.34 -14.95
N GLU A 91 8.36 -16.10 -14.16
CA GLU A 91 9.32 -17.15 -13.79
C GLU A 91 8.70 -18.21 -12.87
N LEU A 92 7.87 -17.80 -11.90
CA LEU A 92 7.19 -18.75 -11.00
C LEU A 92 6.14 -19.58 -11.76
N ALA A 93 5.40 -18.98 -12.68
CA ALA A 93 4.44 -19.69 -13.53
C ALA A 93 5.15 -20.72 -14.43
N ARG A 94 6.27 -20.33 -15.04
CA ARG A 94 7.11 -21.24 -15.85
C ARG A 94 7.63 -22.41 -15.01
N ARG A 95 8.14 -22.16 -13.80
CA ARG A 95 8.57 -23.22 -12.86
C ARG A 95 7.42 -24.13 -12.44
N SER A 96 6.23 -23.57 -12.22
CA SER A 96 5.05 -24.37 -11.90
C SER A 96 4.72 -25.35 -13.02
N GLY A 97 4.60 -24.87 -14.26
CA GLY A 97 4.31 -25.73 -15.42
C GLY A 97 5.35 -26.84 -15.62
N ALA A 98 6.63 -26.53 -15.42
CA ALA A 98 7.71 -27.52 -15.49
C ALA A 98 7.62 -28.64 -14.42
N ASN A 99 6.89 -28.41 -13.32
CA ASN A 99 6.77 -29.36 -12.21
C ASN A 99 5.42 -30.10 -12.16
N MET A 100 4.43 -29.73 -12.99
CA MET A 100 3.06 -30.26 -12.91
C MET A 100 2.94 -31.78 -13.13
N GLY A 101 3.86 -32.39 -13.88
CA GLY A 101 3.83 -33.83 -14.18
C GLY A 101 4.50 -34.74 -13.14
N GLU A 102 5.50 -34.22 -12.42
CA GLU A 102 6.36 -35.04 -11.55
C GLU A 102 6.33 -34.58 -10.08
N TYR A 103 6.17 -33.27 -9.85
CA TYR A 103 6.30 -32.65 -8.53
C TYR A 103 5.12 -31.71 -8.25
N MET A 104 3.92 -32.29 -8.13
CA MET A 104 2.67 -31.55 -7.98
C MET A 104 2.68 -30.53 -6.82
N GLN A 105 3.29 -30.86 -5.68
CA GLN A 105 3.40 -29.95 -4.53
C GLN A 105 4.28 -28.72 -4.84
N ALA A 106 5.36 -28.91 -5.61
CA ALA A 106 6.21 -27.82 -6.06
C ALA A 106 5.48 -26.97 -7.10
N ALA A 107 4.79 -27.61 -8.04
CA ALA A 107 3.96 -26.93 -9.03
C ALA A 107 2.91 -26.03 -8.39
N GLU A 108 2.16 -26.54 -7.41
CA GLU A 108 1.16 -25.80 -6.67
C GLU A 108 1.78 -24.62 -5.90
N THR A 109 2.90 -24.85 -5.22
CA THR A 109 3.59 -23.80 -4.45
C THR A 109 4.06 -22.66 -5.34
N TYR A 110 4.68 -22.97 -6.48
CA TYR A 110 5.11 -21.97 -7.44
C TYR A 110 3.93 -21.22 -8.04
N MET A 111 2.84 -21.91 -8.40
CA MET A 111 1.65 -21.26 -8.95
C MET A 111 1.02 -20.29 -7.94
N ARG A 112 0.91 -20.69 -6.66
CA ARG A 112 0.37 -19.84 -5.60
C ARG A 112 1.20 -18.55 -5.42
N LEU A 113 2.53 -18.67 -5.45
CA LEU A 113 3.42 -17.51 -5.38
C LEU A 113 3.34 -16.65 -6.65
N ALA A 114 3.19 -17.26 -7.83
CA ALA A 114 3.03 -16.54 -9.09
C ALA A 114 1.76 -15.67 -9.06
N LEU A 115 0.61 -16.25 -8.73
CA LEU A 115 -0.66 -15.53 -8.65
C LEU A 115 -0.62 -14.42 -7.59
N LYS A 116 0.11 -14.62 -6.48
CA LYS A 116 0.35 -13.56 -5.50
C LYS A 116 1.19 -12.43 -6.10
N ALA A 117 2.27 -12.73 -6.82
CA ALA A 117 3.09 -11.70 -7.48
C ALA A 117 2.29 -10.91 -8.52
N GLN A 118 1.45 -11.57 -9.32
CA GLN A 118 0.53 -10.94 -10.27
C GLN A 118 -0.45 -9.98 -9.56
N ALA A 119 -1.08 -10.44 -8.47
CA ALA A 119 -2.01 -9.62 -7.69
C ALA A 119 -1.32 -8.37 -7.10
N GLN A 120 -0.08 -8.50 -6.62
CA GLN A 120 0.70 -7.36 -6.11
C GLN A 120 1.16 -6.41 -7.23
N CYS A 121 1.49 -6.93 -8.42
CA CYS A 121 1.80 -6.10 -9.59
C CYS A 121 0.62 -5.18 -9.93
N ARG A 122 -0.60 -5.76 -10.04
CA ARG A 122 -1.83 -4.98 -10.25
C ARG A 122 -2.03 -3.92 -9.16
N ALA A 123 -1.90 -4.30 -7.89
CA ALA A 123 -2.06 -3.36 -6.77
C ALA A 123 -1.04 -2.20 -6.79
N THR A 124 0.18 -2.46 -7.26
CA THR A 124 1.23 -1.44 -7.42
C THR A 124 0.85 -0.45 -8.53
N LEU A 125 0.33 -0.93 -9.66
CA LEU A 125 -0.14 -0.08 -10.76
C LEU A 125 -1.41 0.71 -10.38
N GLU A 126 -2.32 0.12 -9.61
CA GLU A 126 -3.48 0.82 -9.04
C GLU A 126 -3.06 1.93 -8.07
N THR A 127 -2.03 1.69 -7.26
CA THR A 127 -1.43 2.71 -6.39
C THR A 127 -0.84 3.85 -7.22
N LEU A 128 -0.10 3.53 -8.29
CA LEU A 128 0.43 4.54 -9.20
C LEU A 128 -0.70 5.35 -9.86
N ALA A 129 -1.75 4.69 -10.35
CA ALA A 129 -2.91 5.38 -10.93
C ALA A 129 -3.61 6.30 -9.91
N THR A 130 -3.71 5.87 -8.65
CA THR A 130 -4.27 6.67 -7.54
C THR A 130 -3.39 7.89 -7.24
N ILE A 131 -2.07 7.75 -7.33
CA ILE A 131 -1.14 8.88 -7.17
C ILE A 131 -1.31 9.89 -8.32
N LYS A 132 -1.43 9.42 -9.57
CA LYS A 132 -1.62 10.31 -10.73
C LYS A 132 -2.99 10.98 -10.75
N ASN A 133 -4.02 10.26 -10.31
CA ASN A 133 -5.42 10.69 -10.31
C ASN A 133 -6.08 10.36 -8.96
N PRO A 134 -5.86 11.19 -7.93
CA PRO A 134 -6.46 10.97 -6.62
C PRO A 134 -7.99 10.94 -6.71
N PRO A 135 -8.68 9.99 -6.06
CA PRO A 135 -10.13 9.94 -6.09
C PRO A 135 -10.71 11.22 -5.49
N VAL A 136 -11.66 11.84 -6.21
CA VAL A 136 -12.39 13.00 -5.71
C VAL A 136 -13.34 12.53 -4.62
N VAL A 137 -12.93 12.67 -3.36
CA VAL A 137 -13.80 12.41 -2.21
C VAL A 137 -14.70 13.63 -2.01
N TYR A 138 -15.93 13.54 -2.50
CA TYR A 138 -16.97 14.50 -2.15
C TYR A 138 -17.37 14.26 -0.69
N ALA A 139 -16.71 14.97 0.23
CA ALA A 139 -17.19 15.07 1.60
C ALA A 139 -18.57 15.76 1.54
N ARG A 140 -19.66 15.01 1.73
CA ARG A 140 -20.96 15.61 2.01
C ARG A 140 -20.82 16.36 3.32
N GLN A 141 -20.51 17.65 3.24
CA GLN A 141 -20.61 18.55 4.39
C GLN A 141 -22.06 18.52 4.84
N ALA A 142 -22.33 17.82 5.94
CA ALA A 142 -23.58 17.96 6.65
C ALA A 142 -23.54 19.34 7.32
N ASN A 143 -23.97 20.38 6.60
CA ASN A 143 -24.28 21.67 7.19
C ASN A 143 -25.55 21.50 8.03
N ILE A 144 -25.40 20.91 9.22
CA ILE A 144 -26.48 20.78 10.19
C ILE A 144 -26.61 22.16 10.84
N ALA A 145 -27.58 22.92 10.36
CA ALA A 145 -27.91 24.22 10.89
C ALA A 145 -29.14 24.08 11.81
N ASN A 146 -29.00 24.36 13.12
CA ASN A 146 -30.13 24.49 14.05
C ASN A 146 -30.83 25.86 13.93
N GLY A 147 -30.72 26.53 12.78
CA GLY A 147 -31.21 27.88 12.49
C GLY A 147 -30.76 28.33 11.09
N PRO A 148 -31.21 29.50 10.59
CA PRO A 148 -30.84 29.96 9.25
C PRO A 148 -29.33 30.28 9.18
N GLN A 149 -28.55 29.39 8.56
CA GLN A 149 -27.14 29.63 8.26
C GLN A 149 -27.02 30.39 6.93
N GLN A 150 -26.40 31.57 6.97
CA GLN A 150 -25.88 32.21 5.77
C GLN A 150 -24.46 31.69 5.51
N VAL A 151 -24.27 31.03 4.38
CA VAL A 151 -22.95 30.62 3.89
C VAL A 151 -22.34 31.77 3.08
N ASN A 152 -21.33 32.43 3.64
CA ASN A 152 -20.59 33.46 2.94
C ASN A 152 -19.27 32.85 2.41
N ASN A 153 -19.34 32.16 1.28
CA ASN A 153 -18.13 31.74 0.57
C ASN A 153 -17.52 32.99 -0.04
N GLY A 154 -16.44 33.48 0.56
CA GLY A 154 -15.82 34.76 0.24
C GLY A 154 -15.59 34.97 -1.27
N ALA A 155 -16.42 35.83 -1.85
CA ALA A 155 -16.13 36.58 -3.06
C ALA A 155 -16.06 38.07 -2.67
N PRO A 156 -15.15 38.88 -3.27
CA PRO A 156 -14.98 40.27 -2.87
C PRO A 156 -16.27 41.08 -3.09
N LEU A 157 -16.59 41.91 -2.10
CA LEU A 157 -17.79 42.74 -1.92
C LEU A 157 -18.35 43.34 -3.23
N PRO A 158 -19.67 43.21 -3.51
CA PRO A 158 -20.33 43.98 -4.55
C PRO A 158 -20.69 45.38 -4.04
N ARG A 159 -20.46 46.39 -4.87
CA ARG A 159 -20.97 47.76 -4.68
C ARG A 159 -22.50 47.75 -4.55
N ALA A 160 -23.01 48.58 -3.64
CA ALA A 160 -24.43 48.75 -3.39
C ALA A 160 -25.20 49.28 -4.62
N SER A 161 -26.37 48.68 -4.91
CA SER A 161 -27.55 49.39 -5.37
C SER A 161 -28.82 48.59 -5.06
N ASN A 162 -29.73 49.19 -4.29
CA ASN A 162 -31.08 48.68 -4.03
C ASN A 162 -31.92 48.63 -5.32
N SER A 163 -32.74 47.59 -5.49
CA SER A 163 -34.17 47.73 -5.88
C SER A 163 -34.88 46.37 -5.97
N GLY A 164 -36.04 46.28 -5.30
CA GLY A 164 -37.13 45.38 -5.69
C GLY A 164 -37.22 44.03 -4.98
N SER A 165 -38.04 43.97 -3.92
CA SER A 165 -38.65 42.72 -3.47
C SER A 165 -39.66 42.22 -4.52
N SER A 166 -39.67 40.93 -4.83
CA SER A 166 -40.80 40.24 -5.46
C SER A 166 -40.99 38.88 -4.79
N PRO A 167 -42.25 38.47 -4.50
CA PRO A 167 -42.54 37.39 -3.56
C PRO A 167 -42.33 36.00 -4.17
N ASN A 168 -42.12 35.01 -3.29
CA ASN A 168 -41.96 33.58 -3.61
C ASN A 168 -43.14 33.03 -4.42
N GLY A 169 -42.87 32.65 -5.67
CA GLY A 169 -43.78 31.89 -6.52
C GLY A 169 -43.61 30.39 -6.29
N LEU A 170 -44.56 29.84 -5.53
CA LEU A 170 -44.92 28.43 -5.52
C LEU A 170 -45.25 27.99 -6.96
N LEU A 171 -44.62 26.91 -7.46
CA LEU A 171 -45.04 26.26 -8.71
C LEU A 171 -45.33 24.80 -8.44
N GLU A 172 -46.61 24.57 -8.17
CA GLU A 172 -47.29 23.29 -8.29
C GLU A 172 -47.46 22.92 -9.78
N THR A 173 -47.09 21.68 -10.09
CA THR A 173 -47.81 20.70 -10.92
C THR A 173 -48.00 20.94 -12.44
N GLU A 174 -47.31 20.07 -13.18
CA GLU A 174 -47.64 19.40 -14.45
C GLU A 174 -48.08 20.20 -15.70
N HIS A 175 -47.23 20.13 -16.72
CA HIS A 175 -47.69 19.85 -18.09
C HIS A 175 -46.85 18.73 -18.72
N GLY A 176 -47.52 17.60 -18.94
CA GLY A 176 -46.96 16.46 -19.64
C GLY A 176 -46.53 16.79 -21.07
N LYS A 177 -45.31 16.40 -21.40
CA LYS A 177 -44.95 15.82 -22.69
C LYS A 177 -43.86 14.79 -22.43
N ARG A 178 -44.31 13.55 -22.33
CA ARG A 178 -43.50 12.33 -22.28
C ARG A 178 -42.62 12.33 -23.54
N LEU A 179 -41.32 12.57 -23.35
CA LEU A 179 -40.33 12.29 -24.38
C LEU A 179 -40.04 10.79 -24.30
N GLU A 180 -40.40 10.08 -25.37
CA GLU A 180 -40.15 8.66 -25.61
C GLU A 180 -38.68 8.27 -25.31
N PRO A 181 -38.41 7.35 -24.37
CA PRO A 181 -37.14 6.64 -24.34
C PRO A 181 -37.17 5.58 -25.45
N GLY A 182 -36.55 5.91 -26.59
CA GLY A 182 -36.40 5.00 -27.72
C GLY A 182 -35.52 3.77 -27.39
N ALA A 183 -36.09 2.60 -27.68
CA ALA A 183 -35.51 1.29 -27.95
C ALA A 183 -34.73 0.55 -26.84
N ALA A 184 -35.32 -0.57 -26.39
CA ALA A 184 -34.68 -1.60 -25.57
C ALA A 184 -33.59 -2.33 -26.37
N GLY A 185 -32.35 -2.28 -25.86
CA GLY A 185 -31.27 -3.14 -26.33
C GLY A 185 -31.51 -4.59 -25.90
N THR A 186 -31.40 -5.51 -26.85
CA THR A 186 -31.56 -6.95 -26.68
C THR A 186 -30.54 -7.53 -25.70
N THR A 187 -31.03 -8.24 -24.69
CA THR A 187 -30.23 -9.11 -23.83
C THR A 187 -29.66 -10.26 -24.68
N ILE A 188 -28.34 -10.37 -24.81
CA ILE A 188 -27.70 -11.54 -25.41
C ILE A 188 -27.53 -12.56 -24.29
N GLY A 189 -28.30 -13.64 -24.36
CA GLY A 189 -28.15 -14.81 -23.52
C GLY A 189 -27.13 -15.76 -24.11
N SER A 190 -26.13 -16.14 -23.30
CA SER A 190 -25.27 -17.28 -23.59
C SER A 190 -24.78 -17.90 -22.29
N ASP A 191 -25.71 -18.54 -21.57
CA ASP A 191 -25.42 -19.61 -20.62
C ASP A 191 -25.80 -20.94 -21.28
N PRO A 192 -24.85 -21.86 -21.51
CA PRO A 192 -25.16 -23.28 -21.59
C PRO A 192 -25.28 -23.85 -20.17
N ALA A 193 -26.43 -24.47 -19.89
CA ALA A 193 -26.73 -25.13 -18.63
C ALA A 193 -25.73 -26.27 -18.33
N LEU A 194 -25.11 -26.25 -17.14
CA LEU A 194 -24.41 -27.40 -16.58
C LEU A 194 -25.12 -27.88 -15.31
N GLU A 195 -25.28 -29.20 -15.26
CA GLU A 195 -26.03 -29.98 -14.28
C GLU A 195 -25.57 -29.78 -12.82
N ALA A 196 -26.54 -29.84 -11.91
CA ALA A 196 -26.31 -29.98 -10.48
C ALA A 196 -25.78 -31.39 -10.16
N LEU A 197 -24.49 -31.51 -9.87
CA LEU A 197 -23.95 -32.71 -9.23
C LEU A 197 -24.25 -32.67 -7.72
N GLY A 198 -24.86 -33.75 -7.25
CA GLY A 198 -25.61 -33.84 -6.00
C GLY A 198 -24.84 -33.70 -4.69
N ALA A 199 -25.63 -33.54 -3.63
CA ALA A 199 -25.17 -33.51 -2.25
C ALA A 199 -24.46 -34.82 -1.87
N VAL A 200 -23.25 -34.70 -1.32
CA VAL A 200 -22.59 -35.79 -0.59
C VAL A 200 -22.50 -35.38 0.87
N ASP A 201 -23.46 -35.84 1.66
CA ASP A 201 -23.36 -35.98 3.11
C ASP A 201 -23.08 -37.45 3.46
N GLY A 202 -22.17 -37.71 4.40
CA GLY A 202 -22.16 -38.98 5.16
C GLY A 202 -20.82 -39.73 5.26
N SER A 203 -20.11 -39.46 6.35
CA SER A 203 -19.12 -40.27 7.11
C SER A 203 -18.79 -41.71 6.67
N ALA A 204 -17.49 -42.04 6.56
CA ALA A 204 -16.90 -43.28 7.09
C ALA A 204 -15.36 -43.29 6.94
N ASN A 205 -14.61 -42.84 7.96
CA ASN A 205 -13.55 -43.63 8.59
C ASN A 205 -12.71 -42.78 9.56
N GLY A 206 -12.82 -43.15 10.84
CA GLY A 206 -11.96 -42.67 11.91
C GLY A 206 -10.58 -43.32 11.84
N GLY A 207 -9.55 -42.51 12.08
CA GLY A 207 -8.17 -42.97 12.13
C GLY A 207 -7.26 -41.93 12.75
N ARG A 208 -7.51 -41.57 14.01
CA ARG A 208 -6.61 -40.72 14.80
C ARG A 208 -5.49 -41.59 15.37
N GLN A 209 -4.28 -41.53 14.81
CA GLN A 209 -3.06 -41.88 15.55
C GLN A 209 -2.01 -40.79 15.34
N GLY A 210 -2.00 -39.84 16.27
CA GLY A 210 -0.91 -38.89 16.43
C GLY A 210 0.00 -39.33 17.57
N THR A 211 1.10 -40.01 17.27
CA THR A 211 2.22 -40.17 18.20
C THR A 211 3.11 -38.93 18.11
N ARG A 212 2.83 -37.95 18.98
CA ARG A 212 3.77 -36.85 19.27
C ARG A 212 4.94 -37.41 20.08
N LYS A 213 6.16 -37.40 19.54
CA LYS A 213 7.40 -37.39 20.35
C LYS A 213 7.99 -35.98 20.33
N PRO A 214 8.24 -35.35 21.50
CA PRO A 214 8.86 -34.03 21.55
C PRO A 214 10.37 -34.11 21.33
N GLN A 215 10.86 -33.20 20.50
CA GLN A 215 12.25 -32.88 20.25
C GLN A 215 12.84 -32.14 21.48
N ARG A 216 13.97 -32.61 22.02
CA ARG A 216 14.78 -31.82 22.97
C ARG A 216 16.15 -31.53 22.36
N ARG A 217 16.31 -30.27 21.93
CA ARG A 217 17.59 -29.66 21.53
C ARG A 217 18.56 -29.69 22.72
N GLN A 218 19.73 -30.31 22.57
CA GLN A 218 20.87 -30.04 23.43
C GLN A 218 21.71 -28.90 22.84
N ARG A 219 21.84 -27.84 23.63
CA ARG A 219 22.74 -26.71 23.41
C ARG A 219 24.17 -27.13 23.80
N ARG A 220 25.12 -26.71 22.97
CA ARG A 220 26.54 -26.54 23.32
C ARG A 220 26.68 -25.55 24.49
N LYS A 221 27.57 -25.84 25.44
CA LYS A 221 28.50 -24.87 26.04
C LYS A 221 29.68 -25.60 26.70
N ALA A 222 30.85 -24.99 26.54
CA ALA A 222 32.16 -25.39 27.05
C ALA A 222 32.42 -24.83 28.46
N ALA A 223 33.25 -25.55 29.22
CA ALA A 223 34.14 -25.17 30.34
C ALA A 223 34.62 -26.53 30.91
N GLY A 224 35.89 -26.87 31.15
CA GLY A 224 37.05 -26.11 31.56
C GLY A 224 37.58 -26.75 32.86
N ALA A 225 38.87 -27.09 32.88
CA ALA A 225 39.77 -27.35 34.02
C ALA A 225 39.95 -28.77 34.60
N GLN A 226 41.24 -29.09 34.80
CA GLN A 226 41.92 -30.11 35.65
C GLN A 226 41.93 -31.54 35.08
N ASP A 227 43.07 -32.21 34.82
CA ASP A 227 44.47 -32.08 35.26
C ASP A 227 45.48 -32.03 34.09
#